data_AF-A0A6A4VC15-F1
#
_entry.id   AF-A0A6A4VC15-F1
#
_cell.length_a   1.000
_cell.length_b   1.000
_cell.length_c   1.000
_cell.angle_alpha   90.00
_cell.angle_beta   90.00
_cell.angle_gamma   90.00
#
_symmetry.space_group_name_H-M   'P 1'
#
loop_
_entity.id
_entity.type
_entity.pdbx_description
1 polymer ?
#
loop_
_entity_poly.entity_id
_entity_poly.type
_entity_poly.pdbx_seq_one_letter_code
_entity_poly.pdbx_strand_id
1 'polypeptide(L)'
;MVDARTTAFHPHPAPTPGHNDLSRWEACTLSQLRTGASPLTRDVVHRLGLAADATCPACGEPDSAAHLLTECPAYEAARRRRWGLDPSLGDVLGGPATLVVDYIRAVGRVDPPIDPPVPPSP
;
A
#
# COMPACT_ATOMS: atom_id res chain seq x y z
N MET A 1 7.84 9.62 23.64
CA MET A 1 7.71 11.09 23.68
C MET A 1 8.66 11.64 22.64
N VAL A 2 8.15 12.28 21.59
CA VAL A 2 8.98 12.89 20.53
C VAL A 2 9.42 14.27 21.03
N ASP A 3 10.71 14.58 20.90
CA ASP A 3 11.33 15.84 21.34
C ASP A 3 10.68 17.04 20.64
N ALA A 4 10.41 18.11 21.40
CA ALA A 4 9.81 19.35 20.92
C ALA A 4 10.61 20.04 19.80
N ARG A 5 11.92 19.75 19.69
CA ARG A 5 12.77 20.25 18.58
C ARG A 5 12.48 19.53 17.27
N THR A 6 12.07 18.27 17.30
CA THR A 6 11.78 17.47 16.09
C THR A 6 10.48 17.91 15.42
N THR A 7 9.52 18.43 16.18
CA THR A 7 8.22 18.88 15.68
C THR A 7 8.30 20.21 14.92
N ALA A 8 9.25 21.08 15.27
CA ALA A 8 9.36 22.43 14.70
C ALA A 8 9.95 22.49 13.28
N PHE A 9 10.65 21.45 12.83
CA PHE A 9 11.33 21.41 11.53
C PHE A 9 10.77 20.37 10.55
N HIS A 10 9.74 19.61 10.95
CA HIS A 10 9.14 18.63 10.04
C HIS A 10 8.15 19.33 9.10
N PRO A 11 8.29 19.20 7.75
CA PRO A 11 7.43 19.90 6.77
C PRO A 11 5.94 19.52 6.87
N HIS A 12 5.63 18.44 7.58
CA HIS A 12 4.28 18.08 7.98
C HIS A 12 4.23 17.96 9.52
N PRO A 13 3.74 19.00 10.24
CA PRO A 13 3.78 19.05 11.70
C PRO A 13 2.68 18.23 12.37
N ALA A 14 1.60 17.91 11.64
CA ALA A 14 0.52 17.08 12.16
C ALA A 14 0.88 15.59 12.01
N PRO A 15 0.88 14.79 13.10
CA PRO A 15 1.03 13.35 13.00
C PRO A 15 -0.12 12.76 12.19
N THR A 16 0.15 11.75 11.35
CA THR A 16 -0.92 11.00 10.67
C THR A 16 -1.86 10.41 11.74
N PRO A 17 -3.19 10.65 11.67
CA PRO A 17 -4.13 10.08 12.62
C PRO A 17 -4.04 8.54 12.67
N GLY A 18 -3.95 7.99 13.89
CA GLY A 18 -3.86 6.55 14.13
C GLY A 18 -2.48 5.91 13.87
N HIS A 19 -1.46 6.68 13.53
CA HIS A 19 -0.13 6.12 13.21
C HIS A 19 0.56 5.46 14.41
N ASN A 20 0.35 5.98 15.63
CA ASN A 20 0.95 5.42 16.85
C ASN A 20 0.33 4.07 17.25
N ASP A 21 -0.86 3.75 16.72
CA ASP A 21 -1.57 2.52 16.98
C ASP A 21 -1.18 1.40 16.00
N LEU A 22 -0.32 1.73 15.02
CA LEU A 22 0.19 0.78 14.03
C LEU A 22 1.35 -0.03 14.60
N SER A 23 1.32 -1.33 14.34
CA SER A 23 2.51 -2.18 14.39
C SER A 23 3.58 -1.67 13.42
N ARG A 24 4.82 -2.12 13.64
CA ARG A 24 5.96 -1.76 12.78
C ARG A 24 5.73 -2.10 11.31
N TRP A 25 5.11 -3.25 11.03
CA TRP A 25 4.80 -3.65 9.66
C TRP A 25 3.80 -2.70 9.03
N GLU A 26 2.69 -2.40 9.71
CA GLU A 26 1.64 -1.50 9.22
C GLU A 26 2.17 -0.09 8.92
N ALA A 27 2.97 0.48 9.83
CA ALA A 27 3.60 1.78 9.65
C ALA A 27 4.58 1.79 8.45
N CYS A 28 5.35 0.71 8.28
CA CYS A 28 6.27 0.56 7.16
C CYS A 28 5.51 0.45 5.83
N THR A 29 4.51 -0.44 5.75
CA THR A 29 3.66 -0.62 4.57
C THR A 29 3.00 0.68 4.14
N LEU A 30 2.41 1.42 5.07
CA LEU A 30 1.79 2.71 4.75
C LEU A 30 2.81 3.72 4.21
N SER A 31 3.99 3.80 4.81
CA SER A 31 5.05 4.71 4.36
C SER A 31 5.53 4.36 2.95
N GLN A 32 5.68 3.07 2.65
CA GLN A 32 6.09 2.60 1.33
C GLN A 32 4.99 2.82 0.28
N LEU A 33 3.71 2.65 0.63
CA LEU A 33 2.59 2.96 -0.26
C LEU A 33 2.56 4.46 -0.61
N ARG A 34 2.82 5.32 0.38
CA ARG A 34 2.89 6.79 0.18
C ARG A 34 4.01 7.21 -0.75
N THR A 35 5.12 6.49 -0.76
CA THR A 35 6.27 6.79 -1.62
C THR A 35 6.27 6.01 -2.93
N GLY A 36 5.26 5.16 -3.19
CA GLY A 36 5.22 4.31 -4.38
C GLY A 36 6.33 3.26 -4.42
N ALA A 37 6.84 2.85 -3.25
CA ALA A 37 7.93 1.90 -3.08
C ALA A 37 7.50 0.64 -2.30
N SER A 38 6.19 0.37 -2.25
CA SER A 38 5.65 -0.78 -1.52
C SER A 38 5.92 -2.08 -2.26
N PRO A 39 6.52 -3.11 -1.63
CA PRO A 39 6.67 -4.41 -2.25
C PRO A 39 5.35 -5.15 -2.42
N LEU A 40 4.22 -4.58 -1.98
CA LEU A 40 2.89 -5.15 -2.20
C LEU A 40 2.35 -4.96 -3.62
N THR A 41 2.98 -4.07 -4.40
CA THR A 41 2.59 -3.78 -5.79
C THR A 41 3.57 -4.44 -6.76
N ARG A 42 3.03 -5.02 -7.84
CA ARG A 42 3.83 -5.78 -8.81
C ARG A 42 4.90 -4.91 -9.50
N ASP A 43 4.63 -3.62 -9.72
CA ASP A 43 5.59 -2.69 -10.32
C ASP A 43 6.90 -2.56 -9.52
N VAL A 44 6.82 -2.64 -8.19
CA VAL A 44 7.98 -2.59 -7.30
C VAL A 44 8.71 -3.93 -7.29
N VAL A 45 8.00 -5.05 -7.10
CA VAL A 45 8.67 -6.36 -7.07
C VAL A 45 9.26 -6.76 -8.43
N HIS A 46 8.65 -6.34 -9.53
CA HIS A 46 9.22 -6.51 -10.87
C HIS A 46 10.53 -5.74 -11.03
N ARG A 47 10.57 -4.47 -10.60
CA ARG A 47 11.78 -3.64 -10.62
C ARG A 47 12.91 -4.22 -9.78
N LEU A 48 12.57 -4.96 -8.71
CA LEU A 48 13.51 -5.69 -7.86
C LEU A 48 13.91 -7.06 -8.44
N GLY A 49 13.36 -7.48 -9.57
CA GLY A 49 13.63 -8.80 -10.18
C GLY A 49 12.96 -9.98 -9.48
N LEU A 50 11.92 -9.73 -8.68
CA LEU A 50 11.18 -10.74 -7.91
C LEU A 50 9.86 -11.16 -8.58
N ALA A 51 9.49 -10.50 -9.67
CA ALA A 51 8.35 -10.85 -10.53
C ALA A 51 8.71 -10.66 -12.01
N ALA A 52 8.15 -11.51 -12.87
CA ALA A 52 8.40 -11.53 -14.31
C ALA A 52 7.84 -10.29 -15.03
N ASP A 53 6.74 -9.74 -14.52
CA ASP A 53 6.06 -8.56 -15.04
C ASP A 53 5.50 -7.67 -13.92
N ALA A 54 5.04 -6.48 -14.30
CA ALA A 54 4.45 -5.48 -13.40
C ALA A 54 2.91 -5.48 -13.40
N THR A 55 2.28 -6.60 -13.78
CA THR A 55 0.81 -6.68 -13.90
C THR A 55 0.13 -7.09 -12.58
N CYS A 56 -1.08 -6.60 -12.38
CA CYS A 56 -1.86 -6.87 -11.18
C CYS A 56 -2.34 -8.32 -11.23
N PRO A 57 -2.03 -9.17 -10.23
CA PRO A 57 -2.44 -10.56 -10.21
C PRO A 57 -3.97 -10.75 -10.16
N ALA A 58 -4.73 -9.70 -9.81
CA ALA A 58 -6.19 -9.77 -9.70
C ALA A 58 -6.94 -9.33 -10.97
N CYS A 59 -6.39 -8.40 -11.76
CA CYS A 59 -7.10 -7.86 -12.94
C CYS A 59 -6.24 -7.69 -14.20
N GLY A 60 -4.93 -7.93 -14.15
CA GLY A 60 -4.03 -7.88 -15.31
C GLY A 60 -3.53 -6.49 -15.72
N GLU A 61 -4.05 -5.41 -15.14
CA GLU A 61 -3.61 -4.03 -15.41
C GLU A 61 -2.31 -3.69 -14.68
N PRO A 62 -1.57 -2.62 -15.05
CA PRO A 62 -0.36 -2.20 -14.35
C PRO A 62 -0.57 -2.00 -12.84
N ASP A 63 0.20 -2.70 -12.01
CA ASP A 63 -0.01 -2.76 -10.55
C ASP A 63 0.86 -1.73 -9.82
N SER A 64 0.35 -0.52 -9.67
CA SER A 64 0.95 0.55 -8.87
C SER A 64 0.22 0.75 -7.54
N ALA A 65 0.75 1.60 -6.66
CA ALA A 65 0.05 1.99 -5.42
C ALA A 65 -1.29 2.69 -5.71
N ALA A 66 -1.36 3.53 -6.74
CA ALA A 66 -2.61 4.14 -7.19
C ALA A 66 -3.59 3.07 -7.69
N HIS A 67 -3.10 2.12 -8.47
CA HIS A 67 -3.92 1.02 -8.94
C HIS A 67 -4.51 0.23 -7.77
N LEU A 68 -3.67 -0.23 -6.86
CA LEU A 68 -4.07 -1.00 -5.69
C LEU A 68 -5.08 -0.26 -4.81
N LEU A 69 -4.90 1.04 -4.60
CA LEU A 69 -5.70 1.81 -3.63
C LEU A 69 -6.97 2.42 -4.20
N THR A 70 -6.99 2.80 -5.49
CA THR A 70 -8.09 3.60 -6.06
C THR A 70 -8.69 3.07 -7.36
N GLU A 71 -7.97 2.27 -8.15
CA GLU A 71 -8.39 1.98 -9.54
C GLU A 71 -8.75 0.52 -9.79
N CYS A 72 -8.14 -0.42 -9.05
CA CYS A 72 -8.30 -1.85 -9.32
C CYS A 72 -9.78 -2.26 -9.24
N PRO A 73 -10.36 -2.80 -10.33
CA PRO A 73 -11.78 -3.20 -10.36
C PRO A 73 -12.03 -4.42 -9.47
N ALA A 74 -11.05 -5.33 -9.35
CA ALA A 74 -11.17 -6.50 -8.47
C ALA A 74 -11.35 -6.12 -6.99
N TYR A 75 -10.89 -4.93 -6.59
CA TYR A 75 -10.97 -4.44 -5.21
C TYR A 75 -12.04 -3.37 -4.97
N GLU A 76 -12.84 -3.04 -5.99
CA GLU A 76 -13.84 -1.97 -5.93
C GLU A 76 -14.82 -2.14 -4.76
N ALA A 77 -15.33 -3.35 -4.55
CA ALA A 77 -16.28 -3.61 -3.46
C ALA A 77 -15.64 -3.43 -2.06
N ALA A 78 -14.36 -3.77 -1.90
CA ALA A 78 -13.64 -3.58 -0.64
C ALA A 78 -13.31 -2.09 -0.39
N ARG A 79 -13.00 -1.35 -1.46
CA ARG A 79 -12.73 0.09 -1.45
C ARG A 79 -14.00 0.89 -1.15
N ARG A 80 -15.11 0.61 -1.84
CA ARG A 80 -16.40 1.29 -1.65
C ARG A 80 -16.93 1.16 -0.22
N ARG A 81 -16.78 -0.02 0.39
CA ARG A 81 -17.17 -0.24 1.80
C ARG A 81 -16.42 0.63 2.79
N ARG A 82 -15.22 1.13 2.44
CA ARG A 82 -14.34 1.88 3.35
C ARG A 82 -14.35 3.38 3.10
N TRP A 83 -14.32 3.80 1.84
CA TRP A 83 -14.19 5.21 1.47
C TRP A 83 -15.36 5.75 0.63
N GLY A 84 -16.34 4.92 0.28
CA GLY A 84 -17.44 5.31 -0.60
C GLY A 84 -17.04 5.31 -2.08
N LEU A 85 -17.71 6.14 -2.87
CA LEU A 85 -17.52 6.17 -4.33
C LEU A 85 -16.23 6.91 -4.69
N ASP A 86 -15.44 6.28 -5.56
CA ASP A 86 -14.29 6.85 -6.28
C ASP A 86 -13.37 7.74 -5.43
N PRO A 87 -12.81 7.22 -4.32
CA PRO A 87 -11.90 8.00 -3.49
C PRO A 87 -10.63 8.34 -4.27
N SER A 88 -10.12 9.56 -4.11
CA SER A 88 -8.82 9.92 -4.65
C SER A 88 -7.69 9.32 -3.82
N LEU A 89 -6.49 9.24 -4.38
CA LEU A 89 -5.31 8.77 -3.65
C LEU A 89 -5.01 9.67 -2.43
N GLY A 90 -5.32 10.96 -2.52
CA GLY A 90 -5.23 11.91 -1.42
C GLY A 90 -6.20 11.61 -0.28
N ASP A 91 -7.44 11.23 -0.59
CA ASP A 91 -8.45 10.85 0.41
C ASP A 91 -8.02 9.58 1.15
N VAL A 92 -7.48 8.60 0.42
CA VAL A 92 -7.03 7.32 0.98
C VAL A 92 -5.78 7.51 1.86
N LEU A 93 -4.74 8.16 1.34
CA LEU A 93 -3.44 8.27 2.03
C LEU A 93 -3.37 9.39 3.06
N GLY A 94 -4.22 10.42 2.91
CA GLY A 94 -4.38 11.52 3.86
C GLY A 94 -5.37 11.23 5.00
N GLY A 95 -6.22 10.20 4.84
CA GLY A 95 -7.16 9.75 5.85
C GLY A 95 -6.53 8.93 6.99
N PRO A 96 -7.38 8.32 7.84
CA PRO A 96 -6.92 7.46 8.93
C PRO A 96 -6.07 6.28 8.43
N ALA A 97 -4.88 6.12 9.01
CA ALA A 97 -3.92 5.09 8.60
C ALA A 97 -4.47 3.66 8.72
N THR A 98 -5.29 3.42 9.74
CA THR A 98 -5.92 2.11 10.02
C THR A 98 -6.84 1.67 8.89
N LEU A 99 -7.53 2.59 8.20
CA LEU A 99 -8.40 2.23 7.07
C LEU A 99 -7.62 1.66 5.89
N VAL A 100 -6.42 2.19 5.61
CA VAL A 100 -5.54 1.67 4.57
C VAL A 100 -5.08 0.27 4.92
N VAL A 101 -4.65 0.05 6.16
CA VAL A 101 -4.22 -1.27 6.65
C VAL A 101 -5.35 -2.29 6.58
N ASP A 102 -6.53 -1.94 7.07
CA ASP A 102 -7.69 -2.82 7.05
C ASP A 102 -8.12 -3.16 5.62
N TYR A 103 -7.98 -2.21 4.69
CA TYR A 103 -8.20 -2.46 3.27
C TYR A 103 -7.20 -3.46 2.71
N ILE A 104 -5.90 -3.24 2.93
CA ILE A 104 -4.83 -4.13 2.47
C ILE A 104 -5.07 -5.57 2.95
N ARG A 105 -5.47 -5.74 4.21
CA ARG A 105 -5.88 -7.04 4.76
C ARG A 105 -7.10 -7.61 4.05
N ALA A 106 -8.13 -6.82 3.84
CA ALA A 106 -9.38 -7.28 3.24
C ALA A 106 -9.24 -7.68 1.77
N VAL A 107 -8.29 -7.10 1.03
CA VAL A 107 -8.01 -7.48 -0.36
C VAL A 107 -6.92 -8.56 -0.47
N GLY A 108 -6.43 -9.07 0.67
CA GLY A 108 -5.43 -10.14 0.72
C GLY A 108 -4.02 -9.71 0.28
N ARG A 109 -3.73 -8.40 0.19
CA ARG A 109 -2.45 -7.87 -0.27
C ARG A 109 -1.46 -7.68 0.88
N VAL A 110 -1.36 -8.67 1.77
CA VAL A 110 -0.49 -8.59 2.97
C VAL A 110 0.93 -9.07 2.71
N ASP A 111 1.13 -9.85 1.65
CA ASP A 111 2.43 -10.36 1.21
C ASP A 111 2.78 -9.84 -0.19
N PRO A 112 4.08 -9.66 -0.50
CA PRO A 112 4.53 -9.30 -1.84
C PRO A 112 4.05 -10.31 -2.90
N PRO A 113 3.46 -9.87 -4.03
CA PRO A 113 3.03 -10.75 -5.10
C PRO A 113 4.24 -11.18 -5.94
N ILE A 114 5.11 -12.02 -5.39
CA ILE A 114 6.29 -12.56 -6.09
C ILE A 114 5.95 -13.83 -6.87
N ASP A 115 6.74 -14.13 -7.89
CA ASP A 115 6.58 -15.39 -8.61
C ASP A 115 7.12 -16.58 -7.81
N PRO A 116 6.52 -17.77 -7.97
CA PRO A 116 7.08 -18.97 -7.37
C PRO A 116 8.49 -19.23 -7.92
N PRO A 117 9.39 -19.81 -7.10
CA PRO A 117 10.72 -20.16 -7.58
C PRO A 117 10.61 -21.14 -8.75
N VAL A 118 11.42 -20.92 -9.79
CA VAL A 118 11.50 -21.85 -10.93
C VAL A 118 12.00 -23.20 -10.39
N PRO A 119 11.27 -24.31 -10.61
CA PRO A 119 11.73 -25.62 -10.16
C PRO A 119 13.07 -25.96 -10.82
N PRO A 120 13.96 -26.68 -10.13
CA PRO A 120 15.25 -27.08 -10.71
C PRO A 120 15.00 -27.92 -11.96
N SER A 121 15.76 -27.65 -13.03
CA SER A 121 15.78 -28.50 -14.21
C SER A 121 16.19 -29.94 -13.83
N PRO A 122 15.60 -30.97 -14.46
CA PRO A 122 15.92 -32.37 -14.20
C PRO A 122 17.38 -32.74 -14.53
#